data_AF-A0A6H2A5G0-F1
#
_entry.id   AF-A0A6H2A5G0-F1
#
_cell.length_a   1.000
_cell.length_b   1.000
_cell.length_c   1.000
_cell.angle_alpha   90.00
_cell.angle_beta   90.00
_cell.angle_gamma   90.00
#
_symmetry.space_group_name_H-M   'P 1'
#
loop_
_entity.id
_entity.type
_entity.pdbx_description
1 polymer ?
#
loop_
_entity_poly.entity_id
_entity_poly.type
_entity_poly.pdbx_seq_one_letter_code
_entity_poly.pdbx_strand_id
1 'polypeptide(L)'
;MKIDYSKIPEHCQKGMKHYIEHGIIPGDFLQAIICNNLVESFARADDTNILYLFDYASFLCNEIPTSAWGSKEKMLEWANGFHPQKPDLPELSEDDYRNGGR
;
A
#
# COMPACT_ATOMS: atom_id res chain seq x y z
N MET A 1 -11.75 6.41 -9.34
CA MET A 1 -11.74 7.05 -8.00
C MET A 1 -10.34 7.63 -7.81
N LYS A 2 -10.20 8.85 -7.29
CA LYS A 2 -8.88 9.47 -7.08
C LYS A 2 -8.48 9.21 -5.63
N ILE A 3 -7.51 8.32 -5.41
CA ILE A 3 -7.00 7.99 -4.07
C ILE A 3 -6.15 9.15 -3.56
N ASP A 4 -6.39 9.58 -2.31
CA ASP A 4 -5.59 10.61 -1.66
C ASP A 4 -4.47 10.00 -0.80
N TYR A 5 -3.30 9.81 -1.42
CA TYR A 5 -2.11 9.28 -0.75
C TYR A 5 -1.51 10.24 0.29
N SER A 6 -1.89 11.52 0.31
CA SER A 6 -1.33 12.49 1.29
C SER A 6 -1.75 12.20 2.74
N LYS A 7 -2.72 11.29 2.92
CA LYS A 7 -3.20 10.81 4.23
C LYS A 7 -2.21 9.93 4.99
N ILE A 8 -1.12 9.50 4.34
CA ILE A 8 -0.06 8.70 4.97
C ILE A 8 1.32 9.37 4.78
N PRO A 9 2.32 9.04 5.61
CA PRO A 9 3.68 9.60 5.51
C PRO A 9 4.28 9.52 4.11
N GLU A 10 4.91 10.61 3.67
CA GLU A 10 5.43 10.81 2.30
C GLU A 10 6.32 9.65 1.81
N HIS A 11 7.23 9.17 2.66
CA HIS A 11 8.15 8.09 2.33
C HIS A 11 7.45 6.73 2.11
N CYS A 12 6.20 6.56 2.56
CA CYS A 12 5.40 5.36 2.34
C CYS A 12 4.43 5.47 1.17
N GLN A 13 4.15 6.68 0.67
CA GLN A 13 3.18 6.92 -0.38
C GLN A 13 3.52 6.17 -1.67
N LYS A 14 4.80 6.20 -2.08
CA LYS A 14 5.24 5.52 -3.31
C LYS A 14 5.00 4.00 -3.24
N GLY A 15 5.37 3.36 -2.13
CA GLY A 15 5.18 1.92 -1.95
C GLY A 15 3.70 1.53 -1.92
N MET A 16 2.88 2.31 -1.22
CA MET A 16 1.43 2.09 -1.17
C MET A 16 0.77 2.29 -2.56
N LYS A 17 1.16 3.34 -3.27
CA LYS A 17 0.70 3.63 -4.64
C LYS A 17 1.07 2.49 -5.61
N HIS A 18 2.33 2.06 -5.59
CA HIS A 18 2.81 0.94 -6.40
C HIS A 18 2.03 -0.35 -6.15
N TYR A 19 1.72 -0.63 -4.90
CA TYR A 19 0.88 -1.78 -4.54
C TYR A 19 -0.54 -1.66 -5.10
N ILE A 20 -1.22 -0.54 -4.82
CA ILE A 20 -2.63 -0.37 -5.18
C ILE A 20 -2.81 -0.29 -6.70
N GLU A 21 -1.97 0.50 -7.38
CA GLU A 21 -2.15 0.84 -8.80
C GLU A 21 -1.45 -0.15 -9.74
N HIS A 22 -0.38 -0.83 -9.29
CA HIS A 22 0.40 -1.70 -10.16
C HIS A 22 0.45 -3.15 -9.67
N GLY A 23 0.06 -3.43 -8.42
CA GLY A 23 0.17 -4.76 -7.82
C GLY A 23 1.59 -5.10 -7.36
N ILE A 24 2.48 -4.11 -7.26
CA ILE A 24 3.86 -4.34 -6.82
C ILE A 24 3.87 -4.52 -5.30
N ILE A 25 4.34 -5.69 -4.84
CA ILE A 25 4.39 -6.00 -3.40
C ILE A 25 5.34 -5.02 -2.68
N PRO A 26 4.87 -4.32 -1.64
CA PRO A 26 5.68 -3.32 -0.94
C PRO A 26 6.58 -3.96 0.13
N GLY A 27 7.39 -3.16 0.81
CA GLY A 27 8.19 -3.61 1.95
C GLY A 27 7.36 -4.10 3.14
N ASP A 28 8.02 -4.81 4.06
CA ASP A 28 7.37 -5.56 5.14
C ASP A 28 6.45 -4.73 6.05
N PHE A 29 6.79 -3.47 6.33
CA PHE A 29 5.94 -2.59 7.14
C PHE A 29 4.57 -2.36 6.47
N LEU A 30 4.57 -1.97 5.19
CA LEU A 30 3.33 -1.76 4.44
C LEU A 30 2.57 -3.07 4.23
N GLN A 31 3.26 -4.20 4.05
CA GLN A 31 2.59 -5.50 4.04
C GLN A 31 1.86 -5.78 5.36
N ALA A 32 2.46 -5.46 6.53
CA ALA A 32 1.81 -5.64 7.82
C ALA A 32 0.55 -4.77 7.96
N ILE A 33 0.61 -3.51 7.50
CA ILE A 33 -0.53 -2.58 7.45
C ILE A 33 -1.63 -3.14 6.54
N ILE A 34 -1.30 -3.48 5.29
CA ILE A 34 -2.24 -3.98 4.29
C ILE A 34 -2.88 -5.28 4.74
N CYS A 35 -2.13 -6.18 5.38
CA CYS A 35 -2.64 -7.44 5.91
C CYS A 35 -3.43 -7.29 7.21
N ASN A 36 -3.64 -6.06 7.71
CA ASN A 36 -4.33 -5.77 8.97
C ASN A 36 -3.72 -6.52 10.17
N ASN A 37 -2.39 -6.60 10.22
CA ASN A 37 -1.66 -7.18 11.34
C ASN A 37 -1.12 -6.08 12.25
N LEU A 38 -1.90 -5.72 13.27
CA LEU A 38 -1.57 -4.62 14.18
C LEU A 38 -0.23 -4.81 14.88
N VAL A 39 0.03 -6.01 15.42
CA VAL A 39 1.25 -6.30 16.18
C VAL A 39 2.49 -6.17 15.29
N GLU A 40 2.47 -6.75 14.10
CA GLU A 40 3.58 -6.61 13.14
C GLU A 40 3.73 -5.17 12.63
N SER A 41 2.63 -4.43 12.51
CA SER A 41 2.68 -3.02 12.09
C SER A 41 3.44 -2.18 13.11
N PHE A 42 3.18 -2.37 14.41
CA PHE A 42 3.94 -1.70 15.48
C PHE A 42 5.39 -2.19 15.55
N ALA A 43 5.63 -3.49 15.37
CA ALA A 43 6.98 -4.05 15.48
C ALA A 43 7.93 -3.57 14.36
N ARG A 44 7.39 -3.14 13.23
CA ARG A 44 8.14 -2.74 12.02
C ARG A 44 8.12 -1.25 11.75
N ALA A 45 7.27 -0.48 12.43
CA ALA A 45 7.17 0.95 12.24
C ALA A 45 8.41 1.67 12.78
N ASP A 46 8.90 2.65 12.03
CA ASP A 46 9.80 3.67 12.55
C ASP A 46 9.03 4.71 13.39
N ASP A 47 9.78 5.64 14.00
CA ASP A 47 9.24 6.70 14.86
C ASP A 47 8.16 7.54 14.18
N THR A 48 8.29 7.79 12.87
CA THR A 48 7.29 8.53 12.11
C THR A 48 6.05 7.67 11.93
N ASN A 49 6.21 6.45 11.43
CA ASN A 49 5.10 5.55 11.12
C ASN A 49 4.25 5.18 12.33
N ILE A 50 4.85 5.07 13.53
CA ILE A 50 4.10 4.82 14.78
C ILE A 50 3.05 5.91 15.02
N LEU A 51 3.38 7.18 14.75
CA LEU A 51 2.48 8.31 14.98
C LEU A 51 1.28 8.33 14.00
N TYR A 52 1.40 7.66 12.87
CA TYR A 52 0.41 7.66 11.78
C TYR A 52 -0.36 6.34 11.64
N LEU A 53 -0.21 5.38 12.57
CA LEU A 53 -0.90 4.08 12.47
C LEU A 53 -2.43 4.20 12.39
N PHE A 54 -3.02 5.20 13.06
CA PHE A 54 -4.44 5.50 12.91
C PHE A 54 -4.78 5.98 11.49
N ASP A 55 -3.94 6.84 10.92
CA ASP A 55 -4.15 7.39 9.58
C ASP A 55 -4.02 6.30 8.52
N TYR A 56 -3.11 5.33 8.68
CA TYR A 56 -3.06 4.13 7.84
C TYR A 56 -4.37 3.33 7.88
N ALA A 57 -4.91 3.06 9.07
CA ALA A 57 -6.17 2.32 9.21
C ALA A 57 -7.35 3.09 8.57
N SER A 58 -7.41 4.40 8.79
CA SER A 58 -8.40 5.29 8.19
C SER A 58 -8.27 5.31 6.66
N PHE A 59 -7.05 5.39 6.13
CA PHE A 59 -6.75 5.35 4.70
C PHE A 59 -7.24 4.05 4.06
N LEU A 60 -6.94 2.88 4.67
CA LEU A 60 -7.42 1.59 4.17
C LEU A 60 -8.95 1.51 4.13
N CYS A 61 -9.63 1.97 5.18
CA CYS A 61 -11.09 1.93 5.27
C CYS A 61 -11.80 2.90 4.30
N ASN A 62 -11.22 4.07 4.06
CA ASN A 62 -11.89 5.15 3.33
C ASN A 62 -11.50 5.23 1.85
N GLU A 63 -10.25 4.88 1.52
CA GLU A 63 -9.71 5.07 0.18
C GLU A 63 -9.58 3.76 -0.61
N ILE A 64 -9.40 2.63 0.08
CA ILE A 64 -8.93 1.39 -0.55
C ILE A 64 -10.05 0.34 -0.62
N PRO A 65 -10.27 -0.29 -1.80
CA PRO A 65 -11.23 -1.39 -1.93
C PRO A 65 -10.95 -2.52 -0.93
N THR A 66 -12.01 -3.06 -0.31
CA THR A 66 -11.90 -4.11 0.73
C THR A 66 -11.34 -5.44 0.22
N SER A 67 -11.24 -5.63 -1.09
CA SER A 67 -10.56 -6.76 -1.73
C SER A 67 -9.04 -6.60 -1.77
N ALA A 68 -8.51 -5.39 -1.61
CA ALA A 68 -7.09 -5.08 -1.71
C ALA A 68 -6.36 -5.13 -0.36
N TRP A 69 -7.05 -5.38 0.76
CA TRP A 69 -6.46 -5.35 2.10
C TRP A 69 -7.26 -6.17 3.11
N GLY A 70 -6.66 -6.44 4.26
CA GLY A 70 -7.27 -7.10 5.41
C GLY A 70 -6.74 -8.51 5.67
N SER A 71 -6.04 -9.12 4.71
CA SER A 71 -5.31 -10.38 4.90
C SER A 71 -4.21 -10.53 3.84
N LYS A 72 -3.31 -11.50 4.06
CA LYS A 72 -2.25 -11.80 3.10
C LYS A 72 -2.79 -12.36 1.79
N GLU A 73 -3.84 -13.16 1.86
CA GLU A 73 -4.52 -13.74 0.70
C GLU A 73 -5.08 -12.63 -0.19
N LYS A 74 -5.85 -11.70 0.39
CA LYS A 74 -6.39 -10.54 -0.33
C LYS A 74 -5.29 -9.69 -0.96
N MET A 75 -4.19 -9.48 -0.24
CA MET A 75 -3.06 -8.71 -0.76
C MET A 75 -2.45 -9.36 -2.01
N LEU A 76 -2.22 -10.67 -1.95
CA LEU A 76 -1.65 -11.43 -3.07
C LEU A 76 -2.64 -11.57 -4.23
N GLU A 77 -3.93 -11.76 -3.96
CA GLU A 77 -4.97 -11.80 -4.99
C GLU A 77 -5.06 -10.46 -5.73
N TRP A 78 -5.05 -9.35 -5.00
CA TRP A 78 -5.04 -8.01 -5.59
C TRP A 78 -3.80 -7.74 -6.43
N ALA A 79 -2.62 -8.15 -5.95
CA ALA A 79 -1.35 -7.98 -6.65
C ALA A 79 -1.27 -8.78 -7.96
N ASN A 80 -1.83 -9.99 -7.97
CA ASN A 80 -1.79 -10.90 -9.12
C ASN A 80 -2.97 -10.73 -10.09
N GLY A 81 -4.03 -10.01 -9.68
CA GLY A 81 -5.25 -9.86 -10.47
C GLY A 81 -5.19 -8.71 -11.50
N PHE A 82 -5.93 -8.88 -12.60
CA PHE A 82 -6.35 -7.77 -13.46
C PHE A 82 -7.61 -7.14 -12.86
N HIS A 83 -7.55 -5.86 -12.47
CA HIS A 83 -8.69 -5.18 -11.84
C HIS A 83 -9.02 -3.84 -12.51
N PRO A 84 -10.28 -3.58 -12.88
CA PRO A 84 -10.74 -2.40 -13.64
C PRO A 84 -10.68 -1.08 -12.85
N GLN A 85 -10.19 -1.11 -11.61
CA GLN A 85 -9.95 0.06 -10.76
C GLN A 85 -8.48 0.49 -10.75
N LYS A 86 -7.60 -0.24 -11.46
CA LYS A 86 -6.31 0.31 -11.90
C LYS A 86 -6.64 1.55 -12.74
N PRO A 87 -6.23 2.76 -12.35
CA PRO A 87 -6.30 3.87 -13.28
C PRO A 87 -5.49 3.47 -14.53
N ASP A 88 -5.95 3.86 -15.73
CA ASP A 88 -5.19 3.74 -16.99
C ASP A 88 -3.91 4.59 -16.87
N LEU A 89 -2.98 4.14 -16.03
CA LEU A 89 -1.66 4.71 -15.86
C LEU A 89 -0.75 3.98 -16.85
N PRO A 90 0.12 4.71 -17.56
CA PRO A 90 1.10 4.10 -18.43
C PRO A 90 1.91 3.06 -17.65
N GLU A 91 2.28 1.96 -18.30
CA GLU A 91 3.24 1.00 -17.75
C GLU A 91 4.44 1.78 -17.19
N LEU A 92 4.74 1.57 -15.90
CA LEU A 92 5.90 2.16 -15.26
C LEU A 92 7.15 1.72 -16.03
N SER A 93 8.09 2.64 -16.26
CA SER A 93 9.34 2.30 -16.92
C SER A 93 10.16 1.34 -16.05
N GLU A 94 11.03 0.51 -16.64
CA GLU A 94 11.93 -0.37 -15.85
C GLU A 94 12.74 0.39 -14.79
N ASP A 95 13.04 1.66 -15.05
CA ASP A 95 13.76 2.54 -14.12
C ASP A 95 12.90 2.94 -12.91
N ASP A 96 11.58 3.03 -13.06
CA ASP A 96 10.66 3.28 -11.95
C ASP A 96 10.52 2.07 -11.02
N TYR A 97 10.58 0.85 -11.58
CA TYR A 97 10.63 -0.40 -10.82
C TYR A 97 11.89 -0.49 -9.94
N ARG A 98 13.05 -0.11 -10.47
CA ARG A 98 14.34 -0.18 -9.75
C ARG A 98 14.48 0.86 -8.64
N ASN A 99 13.85 2.03 -8.80
CA ASN A 99 13.97 3.15 -7.86
C ASN A 99 12.88 3.18 -6.77
N GLY A 100 12.07 2.12 -6.62
CA GLY A 100 10.99 2.03 -5.63
C GLY A 100 11.40 1.52 -4.25
N GLY A 101 12.64 1.05 -4.09
CA GLY A 101 13.16 0.54 -2.83
C GLY A 101 14.31 1.39 -2.30
N ARG A 102 14.00 2.35 -1.44
CA ARG A 102 14.86 2.86 -0.37
C ARG A 102 13.99 3.59 0.65
#